data_AF-A0A953FJK2-F1
#
_entry.id   AF-A0A953FJK2-F1
#
_cell.length_a   1.000
_cell.length_b   1.000
_cell.length_c   1.000
_cell.angle_alpha   90.00
_cell.angle_beta   90.00
_cell.angle_gamma   90.00
#
_symmetry.space_group_name_H-M   'P 1'
#
loop_
_entity.id
_entity.type
_entity.pdbx_description
1 polymer ?
#
loop_
_entity_poly.entity_id
_entity_poly.type
_entity_poly.pdbx_seq_one_letter_code
_entity_poly.pdbx_strand_id
1 'polypeptide(L)' 'MNTTRRGLSKRAVLKSLKELPERFDADELIERIVLLQKIEEGLSDAKAGRVLTSRAMKAHIDAKWSK' A
#
# COMPACT_ATOMS: atom_id res chain seq x y z
N MET A 1 -14.99 0.21 22.00
CA MET A 1 -14.03 0.86 21.07
C MET A 1 -13.48 -0.22 20.15
N ASN A 2 -14.02 -0.39 18.94
CA ASN A 2 -13.48 -1.37 18.00
C ASN A 2 -12.28 -0.74 17.30
N THR A 3 -11.08 -1.04 17.81
CA THR A 3 -9.84 -0.74 17.12
C THR A 3 -9.78 -1.60 15.85
N THR A 4 -10.21 -1.07 14.72
CA THR A 4 -9.99 -1.68 13.42
C THR A 4 -8.48 -1.83 13.24
N ARG A 5 -7.93 -3.04 13.40
CA ARG A 5 -6.52 -3.29 13.10
C ARG A 5 -6.30 -2.96 11.63
N ARG A 6 -5.58 -1.86 11.35
CA ARG A 6 -4.94 -1.68 10.05
C ARG A 6 -3.87 -2.76 9.95
N GLY A 7 -4.07 -3.74 9.08
CA GLY A 7 -3.18 -4.88 8.98
C GLY A 7 -3.51 -5.77 7.79
N LEU A 8 -2.46 -6.28 7.17
CA LEU A 8 -2.53 -7.21 6.06
C LEU A 8 -3.26 -8.49 6.44
N SER A 9 -4.07 -9.01 5.50
CA SER A 9 -4.63 -10.34 5.69
C SER A 9 -3.57 -11.42 5.49
N LYS A 10 -3.50 -12.40 6.41
CA LYS A 10 -2.61 -13.58 6.29
C LYS A 10 -2.80 -14.29 4.95
N ARG A 11 -4.04 -14.32 4.44
CA ARG A 11 -4.38 -14.90 3.14
C ARG A 11 -3.71 -14.15 1.98
N ALA A 12 -3.66 -12.82 2.01
CA ALA A 12 -2.99 -12.03 0.99
C ALA A 12 -1.47 -12.28 1.00
N VAL A 13 -0.86 -12.34 2.20
CA VAL A 13 0.57 -12.67 2.35
C VAL A 13 0.88 -14.08 1.82
N LEU A 14 0.06 -15.08 2.16
CA LEU A 14 0.23 -16.44 1.66
C LEU A 14 0.06 -16.54 0.14
N LYS A 15 -0.87 -15.78 -0.45
CA LYS A 15 -1.02 -15.71 -1.90
C LYS A 15 0.23 -15.11 -2.55
N SER A 16 0.74 -14.03 -1.96
CA SER A 16 1.96 -13.35 -2.40
C SER A 16 3.19 -14.25 -2.39
N LEU A 17 3.33 -15.08 -1.35
CA LEU A 17 4.38 -16.10 -1.24
C LEU A 17 4.29 -17.16 -2.33
N LYS A 18 3.07 -17.61 -2.68
CA LYS A 18 2.86 -18.59 -3.76
C LYS A 18 3.22 -18.07 -5.15
N GLU A 19 3.27 -16.75 -5.31
CA GLU A 19 3.63 -16.07 -6.56
C GLU A 19 5.12 -15.72 -6.64
N LEU A 20 5.89 -16.00 -5.59
CA LEU A 20 7.35 -15.88 -5.61
C LEU A 20 7.98 -17.14 -6.23
N PRO A 21 9.16 -17.02 -6.86
CA PRO A 21 9.91 -18.18 -7.32
C PRO A 21 10.31 -19.09 -6.15
N GLU A 22 10.67 -20.35 -6.43
CA GLU A 22 11.12 -21.33 -5.42
C GLU A 22 12.32 -20.84 -4.58
N ARG A 23 13.16 -19.96 -5.13
CA ARG A 23 14.21 -19.25 -4.40
C ARG A 23 14.07 -17.76 -4.65
N PHE A 24 14.04 -16.98 -3.58
CA PHE A 24 13.94 -15.53 -3.60
C PHE A 24 14.74 -14.96 -2.43
N ASP A 25 15.12 -13.69 -2.52
CA ASP A 25 15.78 -12.98 -1.44
C ASP A 25 14.75 -12.49 -0.40
N ALA A 26 15.12 -12.53 0.88
CA ALA A 26 14.22 -12.11 1.96
C ALA A 26 13.72 -10.67 1.78
N ASP A 27 14.56 -9.79 1.24
CA ASP A 27 14.24 -8.39 0.96
C ASP A 27 13.09 -8.27 -0.06
N GLU A 28 13.06 -9.11 -1.10
CA GLU A 28 11.98 -9.12 -2.10
C GLU A 28 10.62 -9.42 -1.46
N LEU A 29 10.58 -10.39 -0.53
CA LEU A 29 9.36 -10.70 0.22
C LEU A 29 8.93 -9.52 1.09
N ILE A 30 9.86 -8.87 1.79
CA ILE A 30 9.57 -7.72 2.64
C ILE A 30 9.00 -6.56 1.81
N GLU A 31 9.63 -6.23 0.69
CA GLU A 31 9.16 -5.19 -0.23
C GLU A 31 7.75 -5.48 -0.74
N ARG A 32 7.50 -6.73 -1.14
CA ARG A 32 6.18 -7.15 -1.62
C ARG A 32 5.11 -7.06 -0.54
N ILE A 33 5.43 -7.42 0.71
CA ILE A 33 4.54 -7.26 1.87
C ILE A 33 4.24 -5.77 2.12
N VAL A 34 5.26 -4.91 2.11
CA VAL A 34 5.08 -3.45 2.30
C VAL A 34 4.21 -2.86 1.19
N LEU A 35 4.42 -3.27 -0.06
CA LEU A 35 3.60 -2.84 -1.18
C LEU A 35 2.13 -3.25 -1.02
N LEU A 36 1.88 -4.50 -0.64
CA LEU A 36 0.52 -4.99 -0.38
C LEU A 36 -0.18 -4.16 0.70
N GLN A 37 0.55 -3.77 1.75
CA GLN A 37 -0.03 -2.96 2.83
C GLN A 37 -0.44 -1.59 2.32
N LYS A 38 0.42 -0.93 1.54
CA LYS A 38 0.12 0.37 0.93
C LYS A 38 -1.08 0.33 0.01
N ILE A 39 -1.26 -0.77 -0.73
CA ILE A 39 -2.44 -0.96 -1.60
C ILE A 39 -3.71 -1.06 -0.75
N GLU A 40 -3.72 -1.88 0.31
CA GLU A 40 -4.88 -2.01 1.20
C GLU A 40 -5.23 -0.68 1.89
N GLU A 41 -4.20 0.07 2.33
CA GLU A 41 -4.36 1.41 2.89
C GLU A 41 -4.95 2.38 1.87
N GLY A 42 -4.41 2.44 0.64
CA GLY A 42 -4.93 3.29 -0.42
C GLY A 42 -6.37 2.97 -0.81
N LEU A 43 -6.75 1.69 -0.84
CA LEU A 43 -8.13 1.26 -1.06
C LEU A 43 -9.05 1.67 0.09
N SER A 44 -8.56 1.62 1.34
CA SER A 44 -9.31 2.10 2.51
C SER A 44 -9.49 3.63 2.47
N ASP A 45 -8.44 4.37 2.11
CA ASP A 45 -8.46 5.82 1.95
C ASP A 45 -9.47 6.24 0.87
N ALA A 46 -9.44 5.56 -0.29
CA ALA A 46 -10.40 5.80 -1.37
C ALA A 46 -11.86 5.58 -0.93
N LYS A 47 -12.14 4.46 -0.24
CA LYS A 47 -13.48 4.18 0.32
C LYS A 47 -13.94 5.20 1.35
N ALA A 48 -13.00 5.74 2.13
CA ALA A 48 -13.29 6.75 3.15
C ALA A 48 -13.31 8.18 2.59
N GLY A 49 -13.15 8.38 1.28
CA GLY A 49 -13.09 9.70 0.66
C GLY A 49 -11.83 10.50 0.98
N ARG A 50 -10.79 9.87 1.55
CA ARG A 50 -9.47 10.49 1.82
C ARG A 50 -8.65 10.53 0.53
N VAL A 51 -9.16 11.26 -0.47
CA VAL A 51 -8.55 11.38 -1.79
C VAL A 51 -8.28 12.84 -2.14
N LEU A 52 -7.32 13.07 -3.03
CA LEU A 52 -7.05 14.38 -3.61
C LEU A 52 -7.62 14.43 -5.03
N THR A 53 -8.16 15.58 -5.42
CA THR A 53 -8.48 15.84 -6.83
C THR A 53 -7.19 15.98 -7.64
N SER A 54 -7.25 15.76 -8.95
CA SER A 54 -6.08 15.91 -9.83
C SER A 54 -5.43 17.29 -9.72
N ARG A 55 -6.25 18.35 -9.59
CA ARG A 55 -5.75 19.73 -9.40
C ARG A 55 -5.03 19.89 -8.06
N ALA A 56 -5.60 19.35 -6.98
CA ALA A 56 -4.98 19.41 -5.66
C ALA A 56 -3.69 18.59 -5.60
N MET A 57 -3.67 17.42 -6.26
CA MET A 57 -2.47 16.58 -6.36
C MET A 57 -1.34 17.29 -7.13
N LYS A 58 -1.65 17.96 -8.25
CA LYS A 58 -0.67 18.75 -8.99
C LYS A 58 -0.06 19.86 -8.13
N ALA A 59 -0.88 20.63 -7.42
CA ALA A 59 -0.39 21.66 -6.51
C ALA A 59 0.50 21.08 -5.39
N HIS A 60 0.16 19.88 -4.88
CA HIS A 60 0.94 19.20 -3.87
C HIS A 60 2.33 18.78 -4.38
N ILE A 61 2.40 18.21 -5.59
CA ILE A 61 3.67 17.82 -6.23
C ILE A 61 4.53 19.05 -6.49
N ASP A 62 3.95 20.10 -7.10
CA ASP A 62 4.67 21.33 -7.43
C ASP A 62 5.26 21.97 -6.16
N ALA A 63 4.51 21.98 -5.04
CA ALA A 63 4.98 22.55 -3.78
C ALA A 63 6.08 21.71 -3.09
N LYS A 64 6.03 20.38 -3.18
CA LYS A 64 6.98 19.50 -2.47
C LYS A 64 8.23 19.17 -3.27
N TRP A 65 8.12 19.02 -4.59
CA TRP A 65 9.15 18.38 -5.42
C TRP A 65 9.63 19.23 -6.59
N SER A 66 8.99 20.37 -6.90
CA SER A 66 9.43 21.27 -7.99
C SER A 66 10.40 22.38 -7.52
N LYS A 67 11.31 22.08 -6.59
CA LYS A 67 12.49 22.93 -6.33
C LYS A 67 13.68 22.48 -7.16
#